data_AF-A0A1I6U0B5-F1
#
_entry.id   AF-A0A1I6U0B5-F1
#
_cell.length_a   1.000
_cell.length_b   1.000
_cell.length_c   1.000
_cell.angle_alpha   90.00
_cell.angle_beta   90.00
_cell.angle_gamma   90.00
#
_symmetry.space_group_name_H-M   'P 1'
#
loop_
_entity.id
_entity.type
_entity.pdbx_description
1 polymer ?
#
loop_
_entity_poly.entity_id
_entity_poly.type
_entity_poly.pdbx_seq_one_letter_code
_entity_poly.pdbx_strand_id
1 'polypeptide(L)'
;MAIPTMARPSPSRRRLRVILILLLITWLPVVPFSLGLALTSLTGCTVNEAGTHPCPVAGHDIGGLLYTLTMTGWLLIPFLPFMALTLLLTVVQGLLMILRAWLRR
;
A
#
# COMPACT_ATOMS: atom_id res chain seq x y z
N MET A 1 -34.96 -10.97 -26.12
CA MET A 1 -34.09 -10.70 -24.94
C MET A 1 -32.70 -11.22 -25.26
N ALA A 2 -31.77 -10.36 -25.67
CA ALA A 2 -30.38 -10.74 -25.93
C ALA A 2 -29.58 -10.62 -24.63
N ILE A 3 -29.00 -11.74 -24.17
CA ILE A 3 -28.13 -11.79 -23.00
C ILE A 3 -26.81 -11.09 -23.39
N PRO A 4 -26.37 -10.03 -22.69
CA PRO A 4 -25.08 -9.41 -22.98
C PRO A 4 -23.97 -10.43 -22.72
N THR A 5 -23.27 -10.84 -23.77
CA THR A 5 -22.12 -11.72 -23.69
C THR A 5 -21.00 -10.97 -22.95
N MET A 6 -20.82 -11.28 -21.67
CA MET A 6 -19.66 -10.80 -20.92
C MET A 6 -18.39 -11.35 -21.59
N ALA A 7 -17.70 -10.51 -22.37
CA ALA A 7 -16.44 -10.86 -22.99
C ALA A 7 -15.43 -11.27 -21.91
N ARG A 8 -14.97 -12.53 -21.95
CA ARG A 8 -13.97 -13.02 -20.98
C ARG A 8 -12.67 -12.23 -21.14
N PRO A 9 -12.14 -11.65 -20.06
CA PRO A 9 -10.89 -10.91 -20.13
C PRO A 9 -9.75 -11.85 -20.49
N SER A 10 -8.81 -11.36 -21.31
CA SER A 10 -7.62 -12.13 -21.67
C SER A 10 -6.87 -12.58 -20.40
N PRO A 11 -6.23 -13.77 -20.41
CA PRO A 11 -5.54 -14.30 -19.24
C PRO A 11 -4.47 -13.35 -18.70
N SER A 12 -3.82 -12.54 -19.56
CA SER A 12 -2.89 -11.50 -19.16
C SER A 12 -3.55 -10.35 -18.39
N ARG A 13 -4.73 -9.89 -18.82
CA ARG A 13 -5.50 -8.84 -18.13
C ARG A 13 -6.07 -9.34 -16.80
N ARG A 14 -6.48 -10.61 -16.71
CA ARG A 14 -6.91 -11.21 -15.43
C ARG A 14 -5.74 -11.27 -14.44
N ARG A 15 -4.57 -11.76 -14.86
CA ARG A 15 -3.35 -11.79 -14.01
C ARG A 15 -2.96 -10.40 -13.51
N LEU A 16 -2.95 -9.41 -14.40
CA LEU A 16 -2.62 -8.03 -14.03
C LEU A 16 -3.57 -7.49 -12.96
N ARG A 17 -4.88 -7.70 -13.10
CA ARG A 17 -5.85 -7.26 -12.09
C ARG A 17 -5.62 -7.92 -10.73
N VAL A 18 -5.33 -9.21 -10.69
CA VAL A 18 -5.01 -9.91 -9.43
C VAL A 18 -3.77 -9.30 -8.79
N ILE A 19 -2.71 -9.08 -9.56
CA ILE A 19 -1.47 -8.48 -9.05
C ILE A 19 -1.69 -7.05 -8.55
N LEU A 20 -2.50 -6.23 -9.24
CA LEU A 20 -2.84 -4.89 -8.78
C LEU A 20 -3.64 -4.89 -7.48
N ILE A 21 -4.58 -5.82 -7.31
CA ILE A 21 -5.33 -5.99 -6.06
C ILE A 21 -4.40 -6.39 -4.92
N LEU A 22 -3.51 -7.36 -5.16
CA LEU A 22 -2.50 -7.77 -4.18
C LEU A 22 -1.58 -6.61 -3.82
N LEU A 23 -1.10 -5.86 -4.81
CA LEU A 23 -0.29 -4.66 -4.58
C LEU A 23 -1.04 -3.66 -3.67
N LEU A 24 -2.31 -3.37 -3.94
CA LEU A 24 -3.09 -2.46 -3.11
C LEU A 24 -3.22 -2.94 -1.66
N ILE A 25 -3.54 -4.22 -1.45
CA ILE A 25 -3.72 -4.80 -0.10
C ILE A 25 -2.40 -4.84 0.65
N THR A 26 -1.34 -5.28 0.00
CA THR A 26 -0.01 -5.42 0.61
C THR A 26 0.59 -4.06 0.99
N TRP A 27 0.25 -2.99 0.27
CA TRP A 27 0.75 -1.64 0.54
C TRP A 27 -0.15 -0.81 1.46
N LEU A 28 -1.36 -1.30 1.78
CA LEU A 28 -2.30 -0.63 2.67
C LEU A 28 -1.71 -0.15 4.01
N PRO A 29 -0.88 -0.93 4.75
CA PRO A 29 -0.32 -0.49 6.03
C PRO A 29 0.68 0.67 5.92
N VAL A 30 1.19 0.98 4.72
CA VAL A 30 2.12 2.11 4.51
C VAL A 30 1.42 3.45 4.74
N VAL A 31 0.13 3.54 4.42
CA VAL A 31 -0.65 4.79 4.50
C VAL A 31 -0.74 5.31 5.94
N PRO A 32 -1.23 4.53 6.94
CA PRO A 32 -1.28 5.01 8.32
C PRO A 32 0.11 5.26 8.90
N PHE A 33 1.10 4.42 8.57
CA PHE A 33 2.47 4.61 9.05
C PHE A 33 3.09 5.93 8.56
N SER A 34 3.00 6.20 7.25
CA SER A 34 3.50 7.44 6.65
C SER A 34 2.76 8.68 7.16
N LEU A 35 1.45 8.57 7.41
CA LEU A 35 0.68 9.64 8.05
C LEU A 35 1.18 9.91 9.48
N GLY A 36 1.46 8.86 10.26
CA GLY A 36 2.04 8.99 11.59
C GLY A 36 3.38 9.74 11.57
N LEU A 37 4.29 9.36 10.67
CA LEU A 37 5.58 10.04 10.48
C LEU A 37 5.44 11.49 10.02
N ALA A 38 4.48 11.78 9.14
CA ALA A 38 4.20 13.15 8.70
C ALA A 38 3.71 14.00 9.88
N LEU A 39 2.78 13.48 10.68
CA LEU A 39 2.25 14.21 11.84
C LEU A 39 3.31 14.47 12.90
N THR A 40 4.20 13.51 13.19
CA THR A 40 5.31 13.74 14.14
C THR A 40 6.26 14.83 13.62
N SER A 41 6.55 14.84 12.32
CA SER A 41 7.39 15.88 11.71
C SER A 41 6.76 17.28 11.74
N LEU A 42 5.44 17.37 11.59
CA LEU A 42 4.71 18.65 11.57
C LEU A 42 4.46 19.21 12.97
N THR A 43 4.27 18.34 13.96
CA THR A 43 3.91 18.73 15.34
C THR A 43 5.12 18.81 16.27
N GLY A 44 6.24 18.17 15.91
CA GLY A 44 7.40 18.02 16.78
C GLY A 44 7.18 17.04 17.94
N CYS A 45 6.03 16.36 17.99
CA CYS A 45 5.72 15.42 19.05
C CYS A 45 6.58 14.16 18.94
N THR A 46 7.14 13.74 20.08
CA THR A 46 7.91 12.51 20.18
C THR A 46 6.98 11.32 20.30
N VAL A 47 7.20 10.31 19.46
CA VAL A 47 6.55 9.00 19.58
C VAL A 47 7.63 7.97 19.77
N ASN A 48 7.45 7.10 20.76
CA ASN A 48 8.33 5.98 20.99
C ASN A 48 7.50 4.72 21.24
N GLU A 49 8.19 3.58 21.22
CA GLU A 49 7.58 2.26 21.36
C GLU A 49 7.24 1.92 22.81
N ALA A 50 7.70 2.74 23.76
CA ALA A 50 7.50 2.51 25.19
C ALA A 50 6.08 2.85 25.67
N GLY A 51 5.33 3.67 24.92
CA GLY A 51 3.95 3.97 25.23
C GLY A 51 3.41 5.24 24.56
N THR A 52 2.17 5.58 24.91
CA THR A 52 1.49 6.80 24.45
C THR A 52 1.95 8.00 25.25
N HIS A 53 2.41 9.06 24.57
CA HIS A 53 2.76 10.35 25.19
C HIS A 53 1.74 11.41 24.80
N PRO A 54 1.29 12.26 25.74
CA PRO A 54 0.34 13.33 25.42
C PRO A 54 0.94 14.30 24.41
N CYS A 55 0.19 14.58 23.35
CA CYS A 55 0.58 15.50 22.27
C CYS A 55 -0.61 16.43 21.97
N PRO A 56 -0.73 17.57 22.68
CA PRO A 56 -1.82 18.50 22.48
C PRO A 56 -1.59 19.34 21.22
N VAL A 57 -2.49 19.22 20.23
CA VAL A 57 -2.49 19.99 18.99
C VAL A 57 -3.88 20.62 18.81
N ALA A 58 -3.94 21.94 18.67
CA ALA A 58 -5.19 22.69 18.53
C ALA A 58 -6.24 22.39 19.63
N GLY A 59 -5.79 22.09 20.86
CA GLY A 59 -6.66 21.75 21.99
C GLY A 59 -7.11 20.29 22.06
N HIS A 60 -6.67 19.43 21.13
CA HIS A 60 -6.93 17.99 21.14
C HIS A 60 -5.65 17.19 21.38
N ASP A 61 -5.69 16.18 22.26
CA ASP A 61 -4.57 15.26 22.45
C ASP A 61 -4.58 14.18 21.35
N ILE A 62 -3.62 14.25 20.45
CA ILE A 62 -3.45 13.29 19.35
C ILE A 62 -2.39 12.21 19.67
N GLY A 63 -1.86 12.16 20.88
CA GLY A 63 -0.80 11.23 21.28
C GLY A 63 -1.14 9.76 21.06
N GLY A 64 -2.35 9.36 21.46
CA GLY A 64 -2.85 8.00 21.24
C GLY A 64 -3.07 7.65 19.77
N LEU A 65 -3.48 8.63 18.94
CA LEU A 65 -3.62 8.48 17.50
C LEU A 65 -2.24 8.29 16.85
N LEU A 66 -1.28 9.17 17.19
CA LEU A 66 0.10 9.10 16.71
C LEU A 66 0.74 7.74 17.01
N TYR A 67 0.61 7.27 18.24
CA TYR A 67 1.09 5.95 18.65
C TYR A 67 0.49 4.84 17.79
N THR A 68 -0.83 4.84 17.61
CA THR A 68 -1.52 3.83 16.81
C THR A 68 -1.04 3.83 15.35
N LEU A 69 -0.92 5.02 14.75
CA LEU A 69 -0.44 5.19 13.37
C LEU A 69 1.00 4.69 13.20
N THR A 70 1.92 5.07 14.08
CA THR A 70 3.32 4.64 13.98
C THR A 70 3.50 3.16 14.29
N MET A 71 2.68 2.59 15.18
CA MET A 71 2.71 1.16 15.50
C MET A 71 2.28 0.29 14.31
N THR A 72 1.52 0.83 13.35
CA THR A 72 1.27 0.10 12.08
C THR A 72 2.56 -0.17 11.29
N GLY A 73 3.66 0.54 11.57
CA GLY A 73 4.98 0.27 11.02
C GLY A 73 5.48 -1.14 11.33
N TRP A 74 5.09 -1.73 12.47
CA TRP A 74 5.42 -3.11 12.80
C TRP A 74 4.78 -4.13 11.85
N LEU A 75 3.64 -3.79 11.24
CA LEU A 75 3.03 -4.62 10.20
C LEU A 75 3.83 -4.59 8.90
N LEU A 76 4.63 -3.55 8.66
CA LEU A 76 5.45 -3.46 7.45
C LEU A 76 6.54 -4.53 7.44
N ILE A 77 7.13 -4.89 8.59
CA ILE A 77 8.21 -5.89 8.68
C ILE A 77 7.81 -7.23 8.06
N PRO A 78 6.72 -7.91 8.50
CA PRO A 78 6.29 -9.15 7.85
C PRO A 78 5.73 -8.94 6.44
N PHE A 79 5.30 -7.72 6.08
CA PHE A 79 4.78 -7.42 4.74
C PHE A 79 5.88 -7.12 3.71
N LEU A 80 7.09 -6.73 4.13
CA LEU A 80 8.24 -6.44 3.26
C LEU A 80 8.48 -7.48 2.14
N PRO A 81 8.55 -8.80 2.41
CA PRO A 81 8.74 -9.78 1.34
C PRO A 81 7.60 -9.78 0.31
N PHE A 82 6.35 -9.58 0.76
CA PHE A 82 5.19 -9.50 -0.12
C PHE A 82 5.18 -8.19 -0.92
N MET A 83 5.61 -7.07 -0.32
CA MET A 83 5.75 -5.78 -1.00
C MET A 83 6.79 -5.89 -2.13
N ALA A 84 7.94 -6.51 -1.84
CA ALA A 84 8.97 -6.76 -2.84
C ALA A 84 8.46 -7.68 -3.98
N LEU A 85 7.75 -8.76 -3.64
CA LEU A 85 7.20 -9.69 -4.62
C LEU A 85 6.15 -9.02 -5.52
N THR A 86 5.23 -8.25 -4.94
CA THR A 86 4.17 -7.55 -5.72
C THR A 86 4.75 -6.49 -6.65
N LEU A 87 5.78 -5.75 -6.23
CA LEU A 87 6.54 -4.85 -7.10
C LEU A 87 7.25 -5.60 -8.23
N LEU A 88 7.91 -6.72 -7.93
CA LEU A 88 8.61 -7.50 -8.96
C LEU A 88 7.64 -8.06 -10.00
N LEU A 89 6.52 -8.64 -9.56
CA LEU A 89 5.49 -9.19 -10.45
C LEU A 89 4.85 -8.12 -11.33
N THR A 90 4.56 -6.93 -10.78
CA THR A 90 4.01 -5.81 -11.57
C THR A 90 5.00 -5.34 -12.63
N VAL A 91 6.27 -5.10 -12.25
CA VAL A 91 7.32 -4.66 -13.18
C VAL A 91 7.54 -5.69 -14.28
N VAL A 92 7.75 -6.96 -13.93
CA VAL A 92 7.97 -8.03 -14.92
C VAL A 92 6.79 -8.16 -15.87
N GLN A 93 5.55 -8.18 -15.35
CA GLN A 93 4.38 -8.33 -16.22
C GLN A 93 4.15 -7.09 -17.09
N GLY A 94 4.37 -5.88 -16.56
CA GLY A 94 4.32 -4.64 -17.32
C GLY A 94 5.33 -4.63 -18.46
N LEU A 95 6.58 -4.98 -18.18
CA LEU A 95 7.64 -5.12 -19.19
C LEU A 95 7.30 -6.16 -20.24
N LEU A 96 6.82 -7.35 -19.86
CA LEU A 96 6.40 -8.38 -20.81
C LEU A 96 5.25 -7.92 -21.71
N MET A 97 4.31 -7.14 -21.20
CA MET A 97 3.24 -6.58 -22.02
C MET A 97 3.77 -5.55 -23.03
N ILE A 98 4.68 -4.67 -22.59
CA ILE A 98 5.30 -3.66 -23.45
C ILE A 98 6.15 -4.33 -24.54
N LEU A 99 7.03 -5.28 -24.16
CA LEU A 99 7.87 -6.02 -25.10
C LEU A 99 7.05 -6.79 -26.13
N ARG A 100 5.97 -7.47 -25.72
CA ARG A 100 5.07 -8.16 -26.65
C ARG A 100 4.31 -7.19 -27.56
N ALA A 101 3.98 -6.00 -27.09
CA ALA A 101 3.36 -4.97 -27.92
C ALA A 101 4.36 -4.42 -28.95
N TRP A 102 5.64 -4.32 -28.58
CA TRP A 102 6.72 -3.88 -29.45
C TRP A 102 7.06 -4.93 -30.52
N LEU A 103 7.18 -6.21 -30.15
CA LEU A 103 7.47 -7.33 -31.07
C LEU A 103 6.32 -7.71 -32.01
N ARG A 104 5.10 -7.24 -31.73
CA ARG A 104 3.92 -7.45 -32.59
C ARG A 104 3.70 -6.32 -33.60
N ARG A 105 4.49 -5.25 -33.49
CA ARG A 105 4.61 -4.21 -34.52
C ARG A 105 5.74 -4.59 -35.45
#